data_AF-A0A378Y0H5-F1
#
_entry.id   AF-A0A378Y0H5-F1
#
_cell.length_a   1.000
_cell.length_b   1.000
_cell.length_c   1.000
_cell.angle_alpha   90.00
_cell.angle_beta   90.00
_cell.angle_gamma   90.00
#
_symmetry.space_group_name_H-M   'P 1'
#
loop_
_entity.id
_entity.type
_entity.pdbx_description
1 polymer ?
#
loop_
_entity_poly.entity_id
_entity_poly.type
_entity_poly.pdbx_seq_one_letter_code
_entity_poly.pdbx_strand_id
1 'polypeptide(L)' 'MQIHRLKIKWDIKKENAEIYTLSMLQVFGIALPVVVIVEAPSWIHEFTFVK' A
#
# COMPACT_ATOMS: atom_id res chain seq x y z
N MET A 1 19.78 0.55 1.08
CA MET A 1 18.49 1.25 1.30
C MET A 1 17.47 0.17 1.61
N GLN A 2 16.92 0.13 2.82
CA GLN A 2 15.97 -0.91 3.22
C GLN A 2 14.56 -0.44 2.84
N ILE A 3 13.89 -1.18 1.95
CA ILE A 3 12.52 -0.89 1.52
C ILE A 3 11.61 -1.80 2.33
N HIS A 4 10.71 -1.21 3.11
CA HIS A 4 9.74 -1.98 3.87
C HIS A 4 8.65 -2.51 2.93
N ARG A 5 8.33 -3.80 3.01
CA ARG A 5 7.24 -4.42 2.23
C ARG A 5 6.06 -4.73 3.15
N LEU A 6 4.89 -4.18 2.83
CA LEU A 6 3.65 -4.41 3.54
C LEU A 6 2.69 -5.17 2.65
N LYS A 7 1.98 -6.14 3.23
CA LYS A 7 0.95 -6.90 2.54
C LYS A 7 -0.38 -6.66 3.21
N ILE A 8 -1.34 -6.13 2.47
CA ILE A 8 -2.67 -5.77 3.00
C ILE A 8 -3.71 -6.54 2.20
N LYS A 9 -4.51 -7.34 2.90
CA LYS A 9 -5.71 -7.95 2.31
C LYS A 9 -6.84 -6.95 2.42
N TRP A 10 -7.35 -6.47 1.29
CA TRP A 10 -8.32 -5.39 1.28
C TRP A 10 -9.36 -5.57 0.17
N ASP A 11 -10.63 -5.52 0.53
CA ASP A 11 -11.77 -5.54 -0.39
C ASP A 11 -12.20 -4.12 -0.79
N ILE A 12 -11.27 -3.32 -1.33
CA ILE A 12 -11.57 -1.97 -1.86
C ILE A 12 -11.46 -1.94 -3.38
N LYS A 13 -12.25 -1.07 -4.00
CA LYS A 13 -12.13 -0.81 -5.44
C LYS A 13 -10.72 -0.33 -5.77
N LYS A 14 -10.14 -0.87 -6.85
CA LYS A 14 -8.77 -0.56 -7.31
C LYS A 14 -8.51 0.95 -7.43
N GLU A 15 -9.51 1.69 -7.90
CA GLU A 15 -9.48 3.14 -8.12
C GLU A 15 -9.15 3.94 -6.85
N ASN A 16 -9.53 3.43 -5.68
CA ASN A 16 -9.29 4.11 -4.40
C ASN A 16 -8.10 3.52 -3.63
N ALA A 17 -7.56 2.38 -4.08
CA ALA A 17 -6.58 1.62 -3.32
C ALA A 17 -5.28 2.40 -3.05
N GLU A 18 -4.85 3.25 -3.99
CA GLU A 18 -3.67 4.09 -3.82
C GLU A 18 -3.86 5.13 -2.69
N ILE A 19 -4.97 5.88 -2.74
CA ILE A 19 -5.29 6.93 -1.76
C ILE A 19 -5.42 6.33 -0.36
N TYR A 20 -6.16 5.22 -0.24
CA TYR A 20 -6.30 4.52 1.05
C TYR A 20 -4.96 4.02 1.58
N THR A 21 -4.11 3.48 0.70
CA THR A 21 -2.78 3.02 1.09
C THR A 21 -1.92 4.17 1.58
N LEU A 22 -1.90 5.30 0.88
CA LEU A 22 -1.19 6.51 1.30
C LEU A 22 -1.68 7.03 2.65
N SER A 23 -2.99 7.16 2.84
CA SER A 23 -3.56 7.60 4.12
C SER A 23 -3.21 6.64 5.25
N MET A 24 -3.22 5.33 4.99
CA MET A 24 -2.82 4.32 5.97
C MET A 24 -1.34 4.49 6.35
N LEU A 25 -0.45 4.60 5.36
CA LEU A 25 0.99 4.80 5.62
C LEU A 25 1.24 6.02 6.51
N GLN A 26 0.49 7.11 6.30
CA GLN A 26 0.55 8.31 7.14
C GLN A 26 0.04 8.07 8.57
N VAL A 27 -1.14 7.46 8.72
CA VAL A 27 -1.76 7.17 10.03
C VAL A 27 -0.87 6.25 10.89
N PHE A 28 -0.24 5.25 10.26
CA PHE A 28 0.63 4.30 10.95
C PHE A 28 2.09 4.79 11.06
N GLY A 29 2.39 6.01 10.59
CA GLY A 29 3.73 6.59 10.69
C GLY A 29 4.80 5.80 9.93
N ILE A 30 4.45 5.13 8.84
CA ILE A 30 5.36 4.28 8.09
C ILE A 30 6.29 5.15 7.24
N ALA A 31 7.59 5.01 7.48
CA ALA A 31 8.61 5.75 6.77
C ALA A 31 8.76 5.27 5.31
N LEU A 32 8.90 6.22 4.39
CA LEU A 32 9.24 5.96 2.99
C LEU A 32 10.77 5.75 2.84
N PRO A 33 11.23 4.91 1.89
CA PRO A 33 10.45 4.22 0.86
C PRO A 33 9.77 2.93 1.35
N VAL A 34 8.55 2.70 0.87
CA VAL A 34 7.75 1.52 1.21
C VAL A 34 7.08 0.95 -0.04
N VAL A 35 6.99 -0.38 -0.09
CA VAL A 35 6.25 -1.12 -1.10
C VAL A 35 5.05 -1.75 -0.43
N VAL A 36 3.86 -1.50 -0.95
CA VAL A 36 2.61 -2.03 -0.42
C VAL A 36 1.96 -2.93 -1.46
N ILE A 37 1.80 -4.19 -1.11
CA ILE A 37 1.11 -5.18 -1.92
C ILE A 37 -0.32 -5.29 -1.40
N VAL A 38 -1.27 -4.83 -2.20
CA VAL A 38 -2.70 -4.94 -1.93
C VAL A 38 -3.24 -6.17 -2.64
N GLU A 39 -3.78 -7.10 -1.85
CA GLU A 39 -4.49 -8.28 -2.35
C GLU A 39 -6.00 -8.10 -2.13
N ALA A 40 -6.73 -7.99 -3.24
CA ALA A 40 -8.18 -8.09 -3.27
C ALA A 40 -8.59 -9.48 -3.80
N PRO A 41 -9.83 -9.93 -3.57
CA PRO A 41 -10.27 -11.26 -4.04
C PRO A 41 -10.14 -11.47 -5.55
N SER A 42 -10.20 -10.40 -6.35
CA SER A 42 -10.17 -10.44 -7.82
C SER A 42 -8.89 -9.89 -8.45
N TRP A 43 -7.95 -9.33 -7.67
CA TRP A 43 -6.71 -8.77 -8.19
C TRP A 43 -5.64 -8.56 -7.11
N ILE A 44 -4.39 -8.54 -7.54
CA ILE A 44 -3.24 -8.16 -6.70
C ILE A 44 -2.57 -6.95 -7.35
N HIS A 45 -2.21 -5.95 -6.57
CA HIS A 45 -1.48 -4.78 -7.06
C HIS A 45 -0.38 -4.36 -6.09
N GLU A 46 0.73 -3.90 -6.63
CA GLU A 46 1.88 -3.42 -5.86
C GLU A 46 2.03 -1.92 -6.07
N PHE A 47 1.96 -1.17 -4.97
CA PHE A 47 2.26 0.25 -4.92
C PHE A 47 3.66 0.46 -4.38
N THR A 48 4.45 1.29 -5.04
CA THR A 48 5.77 1.71 -4.55
C THR A 48 5.73 3.20 -4.23
N PHE A 49 5.89 3.54 -2.96
CA PHE A 49 5.94 4.93 -2.50
C PHE A 49 7.38 5.29 -2.15
N VAL A 50 7.91 6.26 -2.89
CA VAL A 50 9.22 6.85 -2.68
C VAL A 50 9.04 8.31 -2.27
N LYS A 51 9.97 8.81 -1.46
CA LYS A 51 9.96 10.21 -0.98
C LYS A 51 10.34 11.17 -2.11
#